data_AF-A0A7H4MHU9-F1
#
_entry.id   AF-A0A7H4MHU9-F1
#
_cell.length_a   1.000
_cell.length_b   1.000
_cell.length_c   1.000
_cell.angle_alpha   90.00
_cell.angle_beta   90.00
_cell.angle_gamma   90.00
#
_symmetry.space_group_name_H-M   'P 1'
#
loop_
_entity.id
_entity.type
_entity.pdbx_description
1 polymer ?
#
loop_
_entity_poly.entity_id
_entity_poly.type
_entity_poly.pdbx_seq_one_letter_code
_entity_poly.pdbx_strand_id
1 'polypeptide(L)' 'MFDTTLLILLGLAALGFISHNTTVAISILVLIIVRVYTAEYLLSLD' A
#
# COMPACT_ATOMS: atom_id res chain seq x y z
N MET A 1 2.77 16.02 -6.13
CA MET A 1 2.45 14.87 -7.01
C MET A 1 1.56 13.94 -6.19
N PHE A 2 0.33 13.67 -6.63
CA PHE A 2 -0.55 12.77 -5.89
C PHE A 2 -0.26 11.35 -6.40
N ASP A 3 0.28 10.47 -5.54
CA ASP A 3 0.62 9.10 -5.93
C ASP A 3 -0.66 8.28 -6.11
N THR A 4 -1.18 8.27 -7.34
CA THR A 4 -2.36 7.49 -7.74
C THR A 4 -2.19 6.00 -7.42
N THR A 5 -0.96 5.50 -7.40
CA THR A 5 -0.63 4.13 -7.00
C THR A 5 -1.05 3.82 -5.56
N LEU A 6 -0.84 4.75 -4.62
CA LEU A 6 -1.27 4.56 -3.23
C LEU A 6 -2.79 4.58 -3.11
N LEU A 7 -3.48 5.38 -3.91
CA LEU A 7 -4.94 5.38 -4.00
C LEU A 7 -5.49 4.04 -4.54
N ILE A 8 -4.85 3.46 -5.57
CA ILE A 8 -5.25 2.16 -6.11
C ILE A 8 -5.06 1.06 -5.07
N LEU A 9 -3.91 1.02 -4.38
CA LEU A 9 -3.66 0.06 -3.31
C LEU A 9 -4.66 0.23 -2.15
N LEU A 10 -5.04 1.46 -1.81
CA LEU A 10 -6.05 1.72 -0.78
C LEU A 10 -7.43 1.17 -1.16
N GLY A 11 -7.86 1.37 -2.41
CA GLY A 11 -9.10 0.80 -2.93
C GLY A 11 -9.06 -0.74 -2.98
N LEU A 12 -7.91 -1.30 -3.34
CA LEU A 12 -7.71 -2.75 -3.41
C LEU A 12 -7.68 -3.39 -2.01
N ALA A 13 -7.16 -2.68 -1.00
CA ALA A 13 -7.22 -3.09 0.41
C ALA A 13 -8.67 -3.10 0.93
N ALA A 14 -9.47 -2.09 0.59
CA ALA A 14 -10.90 -2.04 0.92
C ALA A 14 -11.68 -3.18 0.23
N LEU A 15 -11.38 -3.46 -1.04
CA LEU A 15 -11.95 -4.60 -1.78
C LEU A 15 -11.58 -5.95 -1.14
N GLY A 16 -10.33 -6.10 -0.69
CA GLY A 16 -9.87 -7.28 0.06
C GLY A 16 -10.60 -7.48 1.40
N PHE A 17 -10.98 -6.38 2.06
CA PHE A 17 -11.78 -6.40 3.29
C PHE A 17 -13.23 -6.85 3.04
N ILE A 18 -13.84 -6.35 1.95
CA ILE A 18 -15.20 -6.74 1.53
C ILE A 18 -15.26 -8.22 1.13
N SER A 19 -14.17 -8.76 0.56
CA SER A 19 -14.07 -10.15 0.14
C SER A 19 -13.96 -11.16 1.31
N HIS A 20 -13.89 -10.71 2.57
CA HIS A 20 -13.63 -11.57 3.74
C HIS A 20 -12.31 -12.37 3.62
N ASN A 21 -11.36 -11.88 2.82
CA ASN A 21 -10.10 -12.56 2.57
C ASN A 21 -8.96 -11.74 3.19
N THR A 22 -8.79 -11.93 4.51
CA THR A 22 -7.86 -11.14 5.33
C THR A 22 -6.43 -11.22 4.83
N THR A 23 -6.02 -12.34 4.23
CA THR A 23 -4.71 -12.50 3.60
C THR A 23 -4.48 -11.51 2.45
N VAL A 24 -5.49 -11.30 1.60
CA VAL A 24 -5.41 -10.35 0.48
C VAL A 24 -5.38 -8.91 1.00
N ALA A 25 -6.24 -8.60 1.97
CA ALA A 25 -6.25 -7.27 2.61
C ALA A 25 -4.91 -6.94 3.27
N ILE A 26 -4.33 -7.89 4.03
CA ILE A 26 -3.05 -7.72 4.70
C ILE A 26 -1.90 -7.59 3.69
N SER A 27 -1.88 -8.39 2.63
CA SER A 27 -0.83 -8.31 1.60
C SER A 27 -0.78 -6.93 0.94
N ILE A 28 -1.94 -6.34 0.64
CA ILE A 28 -2.03 -5.00 0.05
C ILE A 28 -1.64 -3.92 1.06
N LEU A 29 -2.02 -4.07 2.34
CA LEU A 29 -1.59 -3.16 3.39
C LEU A 29 -0.07 -3.15 3.56
N VAL A 30 0.57 -4.33 3.52
CA VAL A 30 2.03 -4.46 3.56
C VAL A 30 2.68 -3.78 2.35
N LEU A 31 2.12 -3.94 1.15
CA LEU A 31 2.63 -3.28 -0.07
C LEU A 31 2.57 -1.74 0.02
N ILE A 32 1.52 -1.18 0.61
CA ILE A 32 1.41 0.27 0.87
C ILE A 32 2.52 0.72 1.81
N ILE A 33 2.72 0.01 2.92
CA ILE A 33 3.75 0.34 3.92
C ILE A 33 5.14 0.29 3.30
N VAL A 34 5.47 -0.79 2.57
CA VAL A 34 6.76 -0.93 1.88
C VAL A 34 6.98 0.21 0.88
N ARG A 35 5.95 0.58 0.10
CA ARG A 35 6.05 1.67 -0.87
C ARG A 35 6.33 3.03 -0.21
N VAL A 36 5.72 3.31 0.94
CA VAL A 36 5.94 4.56 1.69
C VAL A 36 7.32 4.56 2.34
N TYR A 37 7.66 3.49 3.07
CA TYR A 37 8.94 3.38 3.77
C TYR A 37 10.12 3.37 2.79
N THR A 38 10.03 2.64 1.68
CA THR A 38 11.12 2.60 0.70
C THR A 38 11.38 3.96 0.06
N ALA A 39 10.36 4.81 -0.08
CA ALA A 39 10.52 6.17 -0.60
C ALA A 39 11.21 7.09 0.42
N GLU A 40 10.86 6.98 1.70
CA GLU A 40 11.55 7.73 2.76
C GLU A 40 13.00 7.28 2.94
N TYR A 41 13.28 5.98 2.84
CA TYR A 41 14.65 5.45 2.92
C TYR A 41 15.54 5.91 1.77
N LEU A 42 14.99 6.03 0.56
CA LEU A 42 15.72 6.54 -0.60
C LEU A 42 16.04 8.03 -0.44
N LEU A 43 15.10 8.82 0.06
CA LEU A 43 15.32 10.25 0.39
C LEU A 43 16.26 10.48 1.58
N SER A 44 16.47 9.47 2.42
CA SER A 44 17.40 9.52 3.55
C SER A 44 18.84 9.17 3.16
N LEU A 45 19.05 8.68 1.93
CA LEU A 45 20.34 8.23 1.41
C LEU A 45 21.01 9.26 0.48
N ASP A 46 20.30 10.34 0.13
CA ASP A 46 20.78 11.55 -0.58
C ASP A 46 21.10 12.69 0.40
#